data_AF-A0A0G4I670-F1
#
_entry.id   AF-A0A0G4I670-F1
#
_cell.length_a   1.000
_cell.length_b   1.000
_cell.length_c   1.000
_cell.angle_alpha   90.00
_cell.angle_beta   90.00
_cell.angle_gamma   90.00
#
_symmetry.space_group_name_H-M   'P 1'
#
loop_
_entity.id
_entity.type
_entity.pdbx_description
1 polymer ?
#
loop_
_entity_poly.entity_id
_entity_poly.type
_entity_poly.pdbx_seq_one_letter_code
_entity_poly.pdbx_strand_id
1 'polypeptide(L)'
;MSRTAVICGSGNAAHLLVALLGSQGWTVISFVRDPNKLGTALRGNGDGQIRALHKGREIARGRPHLVTSNPEDVREADLVLLSLPGFAHRPILEQLAPFLKDGVLVGGLPANGNFDLLCGELFRTGYGDGEDANVHPSMKETGAIGHGRVTVFGLCNLPWVCRTVELGSRVELMGFKGAVDCAAVPASETDRVCALLSSLFAPVMISPVRSFLSITLAPNNQVLHPACVYGVFGGWAETDFEKGVETAPLLYSSRNTVGLQAELLEHLASEVKTVTRNLELRVPGLDLTGQRGMFETMKRYYAHACPDSSSLSRLLATNPSYTPLKVPMVDKEKKKGGMKEGHGRRLVPDFESRYFTEDVPLGLCVVKGFALFVDVHTPLLDRIVRWAQERMPGSPNFIDVSGKPGPDFLTHTASPQSFGLSSLEAWAARVHLQGGLCLGEISLTDCLEGLAGNVPTPA
;
A
#
# COMPACT_ATOMS: atom_id res chain seq x y z
N MET A 1 1.19 -11.77 -30.59
CA MET A 1 1.72 -10.42 -30.26
C MET A 1 2.35 -10.49 -28.88
N SER A 2 3.49 -9.85 -28.67
CA SER A 2 4.10 -9.74 -27.33
C SER A 2 3.25 -8.83 -26.45
N ARG A 3 3.08 -9.15 -25.17
CA ARG A 3 2.34 -8.30 -24.22
C ARG A 3 3.25 -7.20 -23.67
N THR A 4 2.69 -6.03 -23.41
CA THR A 4 3.42 -4.84 -22.93
C THR A 4 3.13 -4.56 -21.46
N ALA A 5 4.18 -4.47 -20.65
CA ALA A 5 4.12 -4.09 -19.24
C ALA A 5 4.83 -2.76 -18.99
N VAL A 6 4.11 -1.82 -18.38
CA VAL A 6 4.65 -0.55 -17.89
C VAL A 6 4.94 -0.68 -16.40
N ILE A 7 6.18 -0.36 -16.02
CA ILE A 7 6.63 -0.38 -14.63
C ILE A 7 6.87 1.07 -14.23
N CYS A 8 6.04 1.58 -13.32
CA CYS A 8 6.16 2.94 -12.80
C CYS A 8 7.16 2.97 -11.63
N GLY A 9 8.22 3.76 -11.80
CA GLY A 9 9.30 3.93 -10.83
C GLY A 9 10.59 3.19 -11.17
N SER A 10 11.64 3.48 -10.40
CA SER A 10 12.99 2.90 -10.54
C SER A 10 13.55 2.38 -9.21
N GLY A 11 12.67 2.08 -8.25
CA GLY A 11 13.05 1.53 -6.95
C GLY A 11 13.40 0.04 -6.97
N ASN A 12 13.47 -0.57 -5.79
CA ASN A 12 13.83 -1.97 -5.61
C ASN A 12 12.90 -2.93 -6.37
N ALA A 13 11.59 -2.76 -6.15
CA ALA A 13 10.57 -3.60 -6.80
C ALA A 13 10.55 -3.39 -8.32
N ALA A 14 10.68 -2.15 -8.79
CA ALA A 14 10.76 -1.85 -10.22
C ALA A 14 11.92 -2.57 -10.91
N HIS A 15 13.13 -2.58 -10.32
CA HIS A 15 14.28 -3.30 -10.87
C HIS A 15 14.00 -4.81 -10.96
N LEU A 16 13.39 -5.39 -9.93
CA LEU A 16 13.03 -6.80 -9.93
C LEU A 16 11.97 -7.10 -11.00
N LEU A 17 10.95 -6.27 -11.13
CA LEU A 17 9.91 -6.42 -12.15
C LEU A 17 10.47 -6.34 -13.57
N VAL A 18 11.42 -5.44 -13.84
CA VAL A 18 12.08 -5.35 -15.16
C VAL A 18 12.81 -6.65 -15.49
N ALA A 19 13.58 -7.18 -14.53
CA ALA A 19 14.32 -8.43 -14.71
C ALA A 19 13.37 -9.62 -14.93
N LEU A 20 12.32 -9.75 -14.10
CA LEU A 20 11.36 -10.85 -14.17
C LEU A 20 10.55 -10.82 -15.48
N LEU A 21 9.86 -9.72 -15.77
CA LEU A 21 8.98 -9.64 -16.94
C LEU A 21 9.78 -9.67 -18.25
N GLY A 22 10.95 -9.02 -18.28
CA GLY A 22 11.85 -9.08 -19.42
C GLY A 22 12.34 -10.50 -19.70
N SER A 23 12.65 -11.30 -18.66
CA SER A 23 13.05 -12.71 -18.82
C SER A 23 11.91 -13.61 -19.32
N GLN A 24 10.66 -13.19 -19.12
CA GLN A 24 9.45 -13.90 -19.55
C GLN A 24 8.96 -13.45 -20.93
N GLY A 25 9.73 -12.62 -21.65
CA GLY A 25 9.43 -12.19 -23.02
C GLY A 25 8.42 -11.05 -23.12
N TRP A 26 8.09 -10.36 -22.03
CA TRP A 26 7.25 -9.16 -22.10
C TRP A 26 8.02 -7.98 -22.67
N THR A 27 7.32 -7.14 -23.43
CA THR A 27 7.79 -5.80 -23.78
C THR A 27 7.70 -4.93 -22.54
N VAL A 28 8.84 -4.56 -21.95
CA VAL A 28 8.88 -3.78 -20.70
C VAL A 28 9.15 -2.31 -20.97
N ILE A 29 8.30 -1.43 -20.47
CA ILE A 29 8.49 0.03 -20.46
C ILE A 29 8.73 0.47 -19.02
N SER A 30 9.87 1.13 -18.74
CA SER A 30 10.11 1.76 -17.45
C SER A 30 9.69 3.22 -17.50
N PHE A 31 8.56 3.54 -16.87
CA PHE A 31 8.06 4.90 -16.73
C PHE A 31 8.62 5.54 -15.46
N VAL A 32 9.52 6.52 -15.62
CA VAL A 32 10.31 7.09 -14.53
C VAL A 32 10.39 8.61 -14.65
N ARG A 33 10.52 9.31 -13.51
CA ARG A 33 10.66 10.78 -13.50
C ARG A 33 11.96 11.28 -14.16
N ASP A 34 13.02 10.49 -14.07
CA ASP A 34 14.34 10.81 -14.64
C ASP A 34 14.83 9.64 -15.52
N PRO A 35 14.44 9.63 -16.81
CA PRO A 35 14.84 8.60 -17.75
C PRO A 35 16.35 8.59 -18.01
N ASN A 36 16.99 9.75 -17.94
CA ASN A 36 18.42 9.90 -18.21
C ASN A 36 19.26 9.17 -17.16
N LYS A 37 18.88 9.28 -15.88
CA LYS A 37 19.57 8.60 -14.78
C LYS A 37 19.53 7.09 -14.93
N LEU A 38 18.34 6.50 -15.12
CA LEU A 38 18.21 5.05 -15.28
C LEU A 38 18.81 4.58 -16.61
N GLY A 39 18.57 5.30 -17.71
CA GLY A 39 19.10 4.98 -19.03
C GLY A 39 20.62 5.01 -19.09
N THR A 40 21.27 5.95 -18.41
CA THR A 40 22.74 6.00 -18.32
C THR A 40 23.29 4.83 -17.53
N ALA A 41 22.65 4.48 -16.42
CA ALA A 41 23.05 3.33 -15.62
C ALA A 41 22.92 2.00 -16.40
N LEU A 42 21.83 1.83 -17.16
CA LEU A 42 21.64 0.67 -18.05
C LEU A 42 22.71 0.62 -19.15
N ARG A 43 23.02 1.74 -19.82
CA ARG A 43 24.09 1.76 -20.84
C ARG A 43 25.46 1.44 -20.25
N GLY A 44 25.72 1.93 -19.03
CA GLY A 44 26.99 1.72 -18.32
C GLY A 44 27.27 0.26 -17.95
N ASN A 45 26.24 -0.60 -17.88
CA ASN A 45 26.41 -2.00 -17.49
C ASN A 45 26.85 -2.92 -18.66
N GLY A 46 26.88 -2.41 -19.91
CA GLY A 46 27.34 -3.10 -21.11
C GLY A 46 26.29 -3.89 -21.90
N ASP A 47 25.35 -4.58 -21.24
CA ASP A 47 24.32 -5.40 -21.91
C ASP A 47 22.90 -4.78 -21.87
N GLY A 48 22.72 -3.70 -21.11
CA GLY A 48 21.46 -3.02 -20.86
C GLY A 48 20.48 -3.81 -20.00
N GLN A 49 20.93 -4.90 -19.33
CA GLN A 49 20.06 -5.81 -18.61
C GLN A 49 20.21 -5.67 -17.10
N ILE A 50 19.11 -5.83 -16.38
CA ILE A 50 19.08 -5.93 -14.93
C ILE A 50 19.08 -7.41 -14.55
N ARG A 51 20.01 -7.78 -13.67
CA ARG A 51 20.15 -9.12 -13.12
C ARG A 51 19.48 -9.18 -11.75
N ALA A 52 18.53 -10.09 -11.60
CA ALA A 52 17.93 -10.43 -10.31
C ALA A 52 18.62 -11.65 -9.72
N LEU A 53 19.19 -11.49 -8.52
CA LEU A 53 19.88 -12.58 -7.82
C LEU A 53 19.11 -12.97 -6.56
N HIS A 54 19.10 -14.25 -6.24
CA HIS A 54 18.63 -14.79 -4.98
C HIS A 54 19.70 -15.73 -4.42
N LYS A 55 20.21 -15.43 -3.21
CA LYS A 55 21.28 -16.21 -2.55
C LYS A 55 22.49 -16.45 -3.47
N GLY A 56 22.89 -15.41 -4.20
CA GLY A 56 24.04 -15.43 -5.12
C GLY A 56 23.78 -16.13 -6.46
N ARG A 57 22.59 -16.70 -6.69
CA ARG A 57 22.21 -17.29 -7.98
C ARG A 57 21.35 -16.32 -8.76
N GLU A 58 21.62 -16.17 -10.05
CA GLU A 58 20.76 -15.41 -10.95
C GLU A 58 19.45 -16.16 -11.18
N ILE A 59 18.32 -15.52 -10.88
CA ILE A 59 16.98 -16.10 -11.05
C ILE A 59 16.24 -15.52 -12.25
N ALA A 60 16.61 -14.32 -12.68
CA ALA A 60 16.06 -13.67 -13.86
C ALA A 60 17.02 -12.60 -14.38
N ARG A 61 16.91 -12.34 -15.68
CA ARG A 61 17.63 -11.26 -16.36
C ARG A 61 16.74 -10.69 -17.45
N GLY A 62 16.60 -9.37 -17.47
CA GLY A 62 15.72 -8.68 -18.41
C GLY A 62 16.11 -7.23 -18.59
N ARG A 63 15.61 -6.58 -19.65
CA ARG A 63 15.84 -5.16 -19.93
C ARG A 63 14.53 -4.44 -20.21
N PRO A 64 14.45 -3.13 -19.89
CA PRO A 64 13.41 -2.32 -20.47
C PRO A 64 13.67 -2.18 -21.97
N HIS A 65 12.61 -2.26 -22.77
CA HIS A 65 12.60 -1.91 -24.18
C HIS A 65 12.62 -0.39 -24.35
N LEU A 66 12.02 0.31 -23.39
CA LEU A 66 11.98 1.78 -23.34
C LEU A 66 12.09 2.26 -21.90
N VAL A 67 12.86 3.33 -21.69
CA VAL A 67 12.91 4.09 -20.43
C VAL A 67 12.44 5.50 -20.76
N THR A 68 11.35 5.94 -20.15
CA THR A 68 10.65 7.17 -20.57
C THR A 68 9.99 7.90 -19.40
N SER A 69 9.73 9.18 -19.61
CA SER A 69 8.85 10.02 -18.80
C SER A 69 7.68 10.57 -19.62
N ASN A 70 7.55 10.17 -20.88
CA ASN A 70 6.48 10.58 -21.78
C ASN A 70 5.27 9.65 -21.60
N PRO A 71 4.12 10.15 -21.13
CA PRO A 71 2.95 9.30 -20.87
C PRO A 71 2.34 8.73 -22.16
N GLU A 72 2.59 9.32 -23.33
CA GLU A 72 2.10 8.75 -24.59
C GLU A 72 2.67 7.38 -24.93
N ASP A 73 3.84 7.04 -24.38
CA ASP A 73 4.51 5.78 -24.66
C ASP A 73 3.79 4.58 -24.02
N VAL A 74 2.80 4.82 -23.15
CA VAL A 74 2.05 3.74 -22.47
C VAL A 74 0.80 3.28 -23.22
N ARG A 75 0.50 3.84 -24.40
CA ARG A 75 -0.75 3.54 -25.15
C ARG A 75 -0.98 2.07 -25.43
N GLU A 76 0.09 1.31 -25.65
CA GLU A 76 0.00 -0.12 -25.97
C GLU A 76 0.04 -1.03 -24.72
N ALA A 77 0.07 -0.47 -23.51
CA ALA A 77 0.20 -1.23 -22.28
C ALA A 77 -0.96 -2.21 -22.06
N ASP A 78 -0.64 -3.47 -21.78
CA ASP A 78 -1.61 -4.48 -21.30
C ASP A 78 -1.64 -4.53 -19.76
N LEU A 79 -0.54 -4.11 -19.12
CA LEU A 79 -0.36 -4.13 -17.67
C LEU A 79 0.45 -2.90 -17.23
N VAL A 80 -0.04 -2.17 -16.25
CA VAL A 80 0.65 -1.05 -15.58
C VAL A 80 0.85 -1.40 -14.11
N LEU A 81 2.09 -1.39 -13.64
CA LEU A 81 2.48 -1.74 -12.27
C LEU A 81 3.04 -0.52 -11.54
N LEU A 82 2.32 -0.03 -10.54
CA LEU A 82 2.75 1.04 -9.66
C LEU A 82 3.50 0.44 -8.47
N SER A 83 4.84 0.44 -8.56
CA SER A 83 5.74 0.05 -7.47
C SER A 83 6.30 1.28 -6.75
N LEU A 84 5.39 2.19 -6.40
CA LEU A 84 5.68 3.53 -5.91
C LEU A 84 5.17 3.72 -4.47
N PRO A 85 5.70 4.71 -3.73
CA PRO A 85 5.06 5.20 -2.52
C PRO A 85 3.66 5.74 -2.81
N GLY A 86 2.75 5.65 -1.83
CA GLY A 86 1.35 6.07 -1.99
C GLY A 86 1.19 7.53 -2.45
N PHE A 87 2.02 8.46 -1.97
CA PHE A 87 1.97 9.88 -2.39
C PHE A 87 2.21 10.09 -3.89
N ALA A 88 2.84 9.13 -4.57
CA ALA A 88 3.17 9.22 -5.99
C ALA A 88 2.12 8.55 -6.89
N HIS A 89 1.12 7.86 -6.33
CA HIS A 89 0.09 7.18 -7.13
C HIS A 89 -0.73 8.19 -7.94
N ARG A 90 -1.39 9.15 -7.28
CA ARG A 90 -2.24 10.16 -7.95
C ARG A 90 -1.52 10.89 -9.09
N PRO A 91 -0.38 11.58 -8.88
CA PRO A 91 0.24 12.36 -9.94
C PRO A 91 0.73 11.52 -11.12
N ILE A 92 1.07 10.25 -10.90
CA ILE A 92 1.45 9.34 -12.00
C ILE A 92 0.21 8.85 -12.74
N LEU A 93 -0.84 8.43 -12.04
CA LEU A 93 -2.08 7.97 -12.67
C LEU A 93 -2.75 9.08 -13.49
N GLU A 94 -2.76 10.32 -12.99
CA GLU A 94 -3.26 11.49 -13.74
C GLU A 94 -2.53 11.72 -15.05
N GLN A 95 -1.20 11.54 -15.08
CA GLN A 95 -0.41 11.64 -16.31
C GLN A 95 -0.71 10.52 -17.30
N LEU A 96 -0.90 9.30 -16.81
CA LEU A 96 -1.10 8.13 -17.66
C LEU A 96 -2.54 8.05 -18.19
N ALA A 97 -3.52 8.55 -17.43
CA ALA A 97 -4.93 8.33 -17.69
C ALA A 97 -5.39 8.61 -19.12
N PRO A 98 -5.02 9.75 -19.76
CA PRO A 98 -5.47 10.05 -21.11
C PRO A 98 -5.00 9.06 -22.19
N PHE A 99 -3.99 8.23 -21.90
CA PHE A 99 -3.32 7.37 -22.88
C PHE A 99 -3.63 5.89 -22.71
N LEU A 100 -4.29 5.49 -21.63
CA LEU A 100 -4.58 4.10 -21.35
C LEU A 100 -5.69 3.55 -22.26
N LYS A 101 -5.42 2.41 -22.91
CA LYS A 101 -6.35 1.70 -23.79
C LYS A 101 -7.41 0.91 -23.01
N ASP A 102 -8.49 0.57 -23.68
CA ASP A 102 -9.50 -0.37 -23.17
C ASP A 102 -8.89 -1.72 -22.76
N GLY A 103 -9.32 -2.23 -21.62
CA GLY A 103 -8.94 -3.56 -21.11
C GLY A 103 -7.57 -3.63 -20.44
N VAL A 104 -6.84 -2.52 -20.32
CA VAL A 104 -5.57 -2.48 -19.57
C VAL A 104 -5.79 -2.82 -18.09
N LEU A 105 -4.83 -3.54 -17.51
CA LEU A 105 -4.76 -3.79 -16.07
C LEU A 105 -3.89 -2.74 -15.39
N VAL A 106 -4.39 -2.06 -14.36
CA VAL A 106 -3.64 -1.06 -13.58
C VAL A 106 -3.55 -1.49 -12.11
N GLY A 107 -2.33 -1.70 -11.61
CA GLY A 107 -2.08 -2.35 -10.33
C GLY A 107 -1.24 -1.55 -9.35
N GLY A 108 -1.68 -1.45 -8.10
CA GLY A 108 -0.88 -0.94 -6.97
C GLY A 108 -0.11 -2.04 -6.23
N LEU A 109 1.20 -1.87 -6.04
CA LEU A 109 2.09 -2.85 -5.39
C LEU A 109 2.98 -2.17 -4.31
N PRO A 110 2.50 -2.01 -3.06
CA PRO A 110 1.14 -2.34 -2.57
C PRO A 110 0.10 -1.26 -2.91
N ALA A 111 -1.18 -1.62 -2.84
CA ALA A 111 -2.31 -0.72 -3.09
C ALA A 111 -2.90 -0.13 -1.80
N ASN A 112 -2.07 0.58 -1.03
CA ASN A 112 -2.51 1.26 0.19
C ASN A 112 -3.29 2.55 -0.14
N GLY A 113 -4.05 3.06 0.84
CA GLY A 113 -4.65 4.39 0.76
C GLY A 113 -5.85 4.52 -0.19
N ASN A 114 -6.83 3.61 -0.13
CA ASN A 114 -8.03 3.64 -0.97
C ASN A 114 -7.68 3.77 -2.47
N PHE A 115 -6.75 2.96 -2.93
CA PHE A 115 -6.22 3.01 -4.30
C PHE A 115 -7.32 2.84 -5.36
N ASP A 116 -8.32 2.01 -5.08
CA ASP A 116 -9.50 1.81 -5.93
C ASP A 116 -10.38 3.07 -6.04
N LEU A 117 -10.58 3.82 -4.95
CA LEU A 117 -11.31 5.09 -5.00
C LEU A 117 -10.54 6.12 -5.82
N LEU A 118 -9.23 6.23 -5.60
CA LEU A 118 -8.34 7.08 -6.41
C LEU A 118 -8.44 6.74 -7.90
N CYS A 119 -8.31 5.46 -8.24
CA CYS A 119 -8.41 5.03 -9.63
C CYS A 119 -9.80 5.33 -10.22
N GLY A 120 -10.88 5.18 -9.44
CA GLY A 120 -12.22 5.51 -9.91
C GLY A 120 -12.49 6.99 -10.12
N GLU A 121 -11.63 7.89 -9.64
CA GLU A 121 -11.69 9.33 -9.97
C GLU A 121 -10.99 9.67 -11.28
N LEU A 122 -10.26 8.72 -11.87
CA LEU A 122 -9.42 8.93 -13.06
C LEU A 122 -9.83 8.03 -14.23
N PHE A 123 -10.40 6.86 -13.92
CA PHE A 123 -10.74 5.83 -14.89
C PHE A 123 -12.19 5.43 -14.80
N ARG A 124 -12.74 5.00 -15.94
CA ARG A 124 -14.00 4.26 -15.96
C ARG A 124 -13.74 2.84 -15.45
N THR A 125 -14.15 2.59 -14.21
CA THR A 125 -14.10 1.28 -13.55
C THR A 125 -15.53 0.81 -13.29
N GLY A 126 -15.89 -0.43 -13.63
CA GLY A 126 -17.18 -1.03 -13.24
C GLY A 126 -18.14 -1.39 -14.36
N TYR A 127 -19.40 -1.63 -13.98
CA TYR A 127 -20.48 -2.10 -14.86
C TYR A 127 -21.37 -0.93 -15.28
N GLY A 128 -21.80 -0.92 -16.54
CA GLY A 128 -22.61 0.15 -17.11
C GLY A 128 -22.41 0.27 -18.62
N ASP A 129 -23.49 0.63 -19.30
CA ASP A 129 -23.53 0.86 -20.74
C ASP A 129 -23.56 2.37 -21.04
N GLY A 130 -22.86 2.78 -22.09
CA GLY A 130 -22.77 4.19 -22.53
C GLY A 130 -21.49 4.91 -22.10
N GLU A 131 -21.25 6.07 -22.72
CA GLU A 131 -20.04 6.88 -22.51
C GLU A 131 -20.02 7.62 -21.15
N ASP A 132 -21.18 7.87 -20.54
CA ASP A 132 -21.28 8.59 -19.25
C ASP A 132 -21.33 7.67 -18.03
N ALA A 133 -21.44 6.35 -18.22
CA ALA A 133 -21.50 5.40 -17.12
C ALA A 133 -20.18 5.40 -16.32
N ASN A 134 -20.29 5.46 -14.99
CA ASN A 134 -19.16 5.43 -14.04
C ASN A 134 -18.17 6.60 -14.16
N VAL A 135 -18.60 7.73 -14.74
CA VAL A 135 -17.83 8.98 -14.73
C VAL A 135 -18.09 9.74 -13.43
N HIS A 136 -17.11 9.77 -12.55
CA HIS A 136 -17.19 10.56 -11.31
C HIS A 136 -17.21 12.06 -11.63
N PRO A 137 -17.98 12.90 -10.91
CA PRO A 137 -17.98 14.36 -11.14
C PRO A 137 -16.58 14.99 -11.14
N SER A 138 -15.68 14.54 -10.26
CA SER A 138 -14.28 15.02 -10.22
C SER A 138 -13.45 14.65 -11.46
N MET A 139 -13.87 13.64 -12.25
CA MET A 139 -13.25 13.36 -13.57
C MET A 139 -13.46 14.52 -14.53
N LYS A 140 -14.62 15.19 -14.47
CA LYS A 140 -14.93 16.35 -15.32
C LYS A 140 -14.13 17.59 -14.91
N GLU A 141 -13.82 17.73 -13.63
CA GLU A 141 -13.06 18.86 -13.09
C GLU A 141 -11.55 18.75 -13.33
N THR A 142 -10.99 17.53 -13.29
CA THR A 142 -9.55 17.30 -13.43
C THR A 142 -9.07 17.27 -14.88
N GLY A 143 -9.95 17.04 -15.85
CA GLY A 143 -9.59 16.92 -17.28
C GLY A 143 -8.73 15.71 -17.63
N ALA A 144 -8.32 14.90 -16.64
CA ALA A 144 -7.50 13.70 -16.77
C ALA A 144 -8.37 12.45 -16.99
N ILE A 145 -9.29 12.52 -17.95
CA ILE A 145 -10.26 11.45 -18.20
C ILE A 145 -9.60 10.33 -19.02
N GLY A 146 -9.42 9.17 -18.40
CA GLY A 146 -9.12 7.96 -19.16
C GLY A 146 -10.29 7.58 -20.05
N HIS A 147 -10.05 7.49 -21.36
CA HIS A 147 -11.09 7.10 -22.32
C HIS A 147 -11.44 5.62 -22.24
N GLY A 148 -10.49 4.79 -21.81
CA GLY A 148 -10.64 3.34 -21.75
C GLY A 148 -11.28 2.80 -20.47
N ARG A 149 -11.98 1.67 -20.57
CA ARG A 149 -12.38 0.84 -19.43
C ARG A 149 -11.16 0.12 -18.86
N VAL A 150 -10.85 0.41 -17.60
CA VAL A 150 -9.66 -0.11 -16.90
C VAL A 150 -10.06 -1.13 -15.85
N THR A 151 -9.34 -2.25 -15.78
CA THR A 151 -9.40 -3.14 -14.62
C THR A 151 -8.35 -2.70 -13.61
N VAL A 152 -8.79 -2.25 -12.45
CA VAL A 152 -7.89 -1.86 -11.36
C VAL A 152 -7.65 -3.07 -10.50
N PHE A 153 -6.42 -3.27 -10.02
CA PHE A 153 -6.13 -4.30 -9.03
C PHE A 153 -5.16 -3.79 -7.97
N GLY A 154 -5.08 -4.50 -6.85
CA GLY A 154 -4.22 -4.13 -5.75
C GLY A 154 -3.70 -5.34 -5.00
N LEU A 155 -2.40 -5.31 -4.69
CA LEU A 155 -1.81 -6.26 -3.75
C LEU A 155 -1.74 -5.65 -2.36
N CYS A 156 -2.05 -6.45 -1.34
CA CYS A 156 -1.94 -6.02 0.06
C CYS A 156 -0.49 -5.85 0.52
N ASN A 157 0.49 -6.39 -0.20
CA ASN A 157 1.92 -6.20 0.07
C ASN A 157 2.73 -6.44 -1.21
N LEU A 158 4.02 -6.07 -1.21
CA LEU A 158 4.95 -6.52 -2.23
C LEU A 158 5.13 -8.05 -2.16
N PRO A 159 5.15 -8.79 -3.29
CA PRO A 159 5.42 -10.23 -3.31
C PRO A 159 6.80 -10.63 -2.76
N TRP A 160 7.72 -9.67 -2.69
CA TRP A 160 9.13 -9.90 -2.41
C TRP A 160 9.68 -8.94 -1.37
N VAL A 161 10.82 -9.33 -0.79
CA VAL A 161 11.75 -8.41 -0.13
C VAL A 161 12.98 -8.32 -1.01
N CYS A 162 13.22 -7.17 -1.64
CA CYS A 162 14.32 -6.97 -2.57
C CYS A 162 15.01 -5.63 -2.36
N ARG A 163 16.27 -5.53 -2.82
CA ARG A 163 17.10 -4.35 -2.72
C ARG A 163 17.90 -4.17 -4.01
N THR A 164 17.76 -3.02 -4.66
CA THR A 164 18.68 -2.62 -5.73
C THR A 164 20.06 -2.44 -5.11
N VAL A 165 21.04 -3.19 -5.62
CA VAL A 165 22.44 -3.09 -5.23
C VAL A 165 23.17 -2.12 -6.14
N GLU A 166 22.88 -2.19 -7.43
CA GLU A 166 23.46 -1.32 -8.44
C GLU A 166 22.35 -0.87 -9.40
N LEU A 167 22.13 0.44 -9.49
CA LEU A 167 21.09 1.01 -10.34
C LEU A 167 21.31 0.57 -11.80
N GLY A 168 20.24 0.11 -12.46
CA GLY A 168 20.29 -0.32 -13.85
C GLY A 168 21.06 -1.63 -14.10
N SER A 169 21.62 -2.28 -13.08
CA SER A 169 22.48 -3.48 -13.25
C SER A 169 22.04 -4.66 -12.39
N ARG A 170 21.83 -4.45 -11.08
CA ARG A 170 21.65 -5.55 -10.12
C ARG A 170 20.63 -5.28 -9.04
N VAL A 171 19.75 -6.25 -8.83
CA VAL A 171 18.82 -6.31 -7.71
C VAL A 171 18.98 -7.64 -6.96
N GLU A 172 19.05 -7.56 -5.64
CA GLU A 172 19.08 -8.72 -4.75
C GLU A 172 17.68 -8.99 -4.21
N LEU A 173 17.21 -10.21 -4.43
CA LEU A 173 16.03 -10.76 -3.80
C LEU A 173 16.43 -11.43 -2.48
N MET A 174 16.02 -10.83 -1.37
CA MET A 174 16.29 -11.34 -0.03
C MET A 174 15.34 -12.48 0.35
N GLY A 175 14.10 -12.43 -0.14
CA GLY A 175 13.11 -13.48 0.10
C GLY A 175 11.80 -13.28 -0.65
N PHE A 176 11.06 -14.39 -0.78
CA PHE A 176 9.71 -14.42 -1.32
C PHE A 176 8.69 -14.45 -0.18
N LYS A 177 7.51 -13.87 -0.40
CA LYS A 177 6.34 -14.21 0.42
C LYS A 177 5.73 -15.52 -0.09
N GLY A 178 5.15 -16.31 0.81
CA GLY A 178 4.48 -17.57 0.43
C GLY A 178 3.21 -17.31 -0.37
N ALA A 179 2.38 -16.40 0.12
CA ALA A 179 1.20 -15.90 -0.59
C ALA A 179 1.02 -14.39 -0.37
N VAL A 180 0.37 -13.70 -1.30
CA VAL A 180 -0.07 -12.30 -1.17
C VAL A 180 -1.50 -12.18 -1.67
N ASP A 181 -2.33 -11.46 -0.93
CA ASP A 181 -3.74 -11.30 -1.29
C ASP A 181 -3.89 -10.18 -2.33
N CYS A 182 -4.85 -10.35 -3.24
CA CYS A 182 -5.14 -9.47 -4.35
C CYS A 182 -6.66 -9.32 -4.53
N ALA A 183 -7.09 -8.11 -4.86
CA ALA A 183 -8.44 -7.80 -5.30
C ALA A 183 -8.40 -7.00 -6.60
N ALA A 184 -9.47 -7.08 -7.39
CA ALA A 184 -9.66 -6.25 -8.56
C ALA A 184 -11.01 -5.51 -8.52
N VAL A 185 -11.10 -4.48 -9.35
CA VAL A 185 -12.29 -3.70 -9.63
C VAL A 185 -12.43 -3.64 -11.16
N PRO A 186 -13.50 -4.20 -11.75
CA PRO A 186 -14.62 -4.86 -11.07
C PRO A 186 -14.21 -6.19 -10.39
N ALA A 187 -14.94 -6.57 -9.32
CA ALA A 187 -14.62 -7.71 -8.47
C ALA A 187 -14.58 -9.05 -9.23
N SER A 188 -15.37 -9.18 -10.31
CA SER A 188 -15.38 -10.37 -11.18
C SER A 188 -14.03 -10.67 -11.83
N GLU A 189 -13.16 -9.66 -11.97
CA GLU A 189 -11.85 -9.82 -12.61
C GLU A 189 -10.78 -10.36 -11.65
N THR A 190 -11.09 -10.44 -10.35
CA THR A 190 -10.10 -10.78 -9.31
C THR A 190 -9.42 -12.11 -9.57
N ASP A 191 -10.18 -13.17 -9.89
CA ASP A 191 -9.61 -14.50 -10.11
C ASP A 191 -8.71 -14.54 -11.37
N ARG A 192 -9.12 -13.84 -12.45
CA ARG A 192 -8.32 -13.70 -13.67
C ARG A 192 -7.00 -12.97 -13.40
N VAL A 193 -7.05 -11.87 -12.65
CA VAL A 193 -5.86 -11.09 -12.27
C VAL A 193 -4.95 -11.92 -11.37
N CYS A 194 -5.48 -12.63 -10.37
CA CYS A 194 -4.69 -13.48 -9.48
C CYS A 194 -3.96 -14.59 -10.24
N ALA A 195 -4.63 -15.23 -11.21
CA ALA A 195 -4.01 -16.26 -12.05
C ALA A 195 -2.86 -15.70 -12.90
N LEU A 196 -3.07 -14.54 -13.53
CA LEU A 196 -2.03 -13.85 -14.29
C LEU A 196 -0.83 -13.52 -13.41
N LEU A 197 -1.05 -12.84 -12.27
CA LEU A 197 0.02 -12.38 -11.40
C LEU A 197 0.76 -13.55 -10.73
N SER A 198 0.07 -14.64 -10.36
CA SER A 198 0.72 -15.86 -9.86
C SER A 198 1.67 -16.47 -10.88
N SER A 199 1.31 -16.44 -12.17
CA SER A 199 2.20 -16.87 -13.25
C SER A 199 3.40 -15.94 -13.40
N LEU A 200 3.20 -14.62 -13.33
CA LEU A 200 4.27 -13.64 -13.51
C LEU A 200 5.24 -13.62 -12.32
N PHE A 201 4.74 -13.83 -11.11
CA PHE A 201 5.47 -13.66 -9.85
C PHE A 201 5.85 -14.99 -9.18
N ALA A 202 5.76 -16.10 -9.92
CA ALA A 202 6.16 -17.42 -9.44
C ALA A 202 7.54 -17.38 -8.75
N PRO A 203 7.71 -18.04 -7.59
CA PRO A 203 6.78 -18.97 -6.94
C PRO A 203 5.76 -18.33 -5.98
N VAL A 204 5.60 -16.99 -5.94
CA VAL A 204 4.65 -16.36 -5.01
C VAL A 204 3.22 -16.64 -5.44
N MET A 205 2.40 -17.16 -4.53
CA MET A 205 0.97 -17.35 -4.78
C MET A 205 0.20 -16.04 -4.61
N ILE A 206 -0.48 -15.59 -5.65
CA ILE A 206 -1.38 -14.43 -5.56
C ILE A 206 -2.80 -14.94 -5.32
N SER A 207 -3.34 -14.67 -4.13
CA SER A 207 -4.61 -15.22 -3.65
C SER A 207 -5.74 -14.20 -3.79
N PRO A 208 -6.92 -14.59 -4.30
CA PRO A 208 -8.05 -13.69 -4.42
C PRO A 208 -8.66 -13.37 -3.05
N VAL A 209 -9.05 -12.11 -2.84
CA VAL A 209 -10.01 -11.68 -1.82
C VAL A 209 -11.19 -10.97 -2.49
N ARG A 210 -12.37 -11.08 -1.89
CA ARG A 210 -13.64 -10.75 -2.57
C ARG A 210 -13.96 -9.26 -2.65
N SER A 211 -13.28 -8.43 -1.86
CA SER A 211 -13.44 -6.98 -1.89
C SER A 211 -12.09 -6.28 -1.86
N PHE A 212 -11.96 -5.20 -2.64
CA PHE A 212 -10.78 -4.34 -2.61
C PHE A 212 -10.55 -3.71 -1.23
N LEU A 213 -11.62 -3.51 -0.45
CA LEU A 213 -11.51 -3.00 0.90
C LEU A 213 -10.71 -3.96 1.82
N SER A 214 -10.68 -5.27 1.53
CA SER A 214 -9.80 -6.22 2.25
C SER A 214 -8.32 -5.93 1.99
N ILE A 215 -7.97 -5.36 0.84
CA ILE A 215 -6.62 -4.90 0.53
C ILE A 215 -6.34 -3.58 1.26
N THR A 216 -7.26 -2.63 1.17
CA THR A 216 -7.17 -1.31 1.81
C THR A 216 -7.04 -1.41 3.33
N LEU A 217 -7.78 -2.32 3.98
CA LEU A 217 -7.76 -2.49 5.44
C LEU A 217 -6.86 -3.63 5.90
N ALA A 218 -6.09 -4.26 5.00
CA ALA A 218 -5.20 -5.35 5.38
C ALA A 218 -4.25 -4.91 6.52
N PRO A 219 -4.00 -5.75 7.53
CA PRO A 219 -3.06 -5.44 8.60
C PRO A 219 -1.62 -5.67 8.09
N ASN A 220 -1.22 -4.89 7.09
CA ASN A 220 0.08 -4.93 6.42
C ASN A 220 1.05 -3.90 7.03
N ASN A 221 2.01 -3.39 6.26
CA ASN A 221 2.93 -2.32 6.65
C ASN A 221 2.21 -1.14 7.34
N GLN A 222 1.02 -0.76 6.89
CA GLN A 222 0.26 0.37 7.43
C GLN A 222 -0.20 0.19 8.89
N VAL A 223 -0.24 -1.05 9.37
CA VAL A 223 -0.52 -1.41 10.78
C VAL A 223 0.78 -1.85 11.46
N LEU A 224 1.59 -2.65 10.76
CA LEU A 224 2.83 -3.23 11.25
C LEU A 224 3.84 -2.17 11.67
N HIS A 225 4.06 -1.18 10.81
CA HIS A 225 5.07 -0.15 11.02
C HIS A 225 4.71 0.78 12.18
N PRO A 226 3.53 1.42 12.23
CA PRO A 226 3.18 2.31 13.34
C PRO A 226 3.22 1.60 14.70
N ALA A 227 2.67 0.38 14.81
CA ALA A 227 2.67 -0.36 16.06
C ALA A 227 4.09 -0.78 16.49
N CYS A 228 4.94 -1.24 15.57
CA CYS A 228 6.32 -1.58 15.90
C CYS A 228 7.12 -0.35 16.32
N VAL A 229 7.03 0.76 15.57
CA VAL A 229 7.75 2.00 15.89
C VAL A 229 7.26 2.58 17.23
N TYR A 230 5.95 2.57 17.47
CA TYR A 230 5.37 2.95 18.76
C TYR A 230 5.84 2.03 19.88
N GLY A 231 5.98 0.72 19.65
CA GLY A 231 6.55 -0.20 20.63
C GLY A 231 8.02 0.07 20.98
N VAL A 232 8.79 0.74 20.11
CA VAL A 232 10.18 1.15 20.39
C VAL A 232 10.22 2.50 21.13
N PHE A 233 9.41 3.47 20.72
CA PHE A 233 9.55 4.88 21.15
C PHE A 233 8.37 5.44 21.93
N GLY A 234 7.23 4.75 21.99
CA GLY A 234 6.01 5.26 22.62
C GLY A 234 6.13 5.46 24.14
N GLY A 235 7.11 4.82 24.78
CA GLY A 235 7.46 5.00 26.19
C GLY A 235 8.63 5.95 26.46
N TRP A 236 9.23 6.56 25.43
CA TRP A 236 10.29 7.55 25.62
C TRP A 236 9.73 8.85 26.19
N ALA A 237 10.43 9.43 27.15
CA ALA A 237 10.20 10.80 27.58
C ALA A 237 10.80 11.80 26.58
N GLU A 238 10.38 13.06 26.62
CA GLU A 238 11.00 14.11 25.79
C GLU A 238 12.51 14.21 26.01
N THR A 239 12.98 13.97 27.24
CA THR A 239 14.42 13.92 27.54
C THR A 239 15.16 12.76 26.84
N ASP A 240 14.48 11.66 26.52
CA ASP A 240 15.07 10.55 25.75
C ASP A 240 15.19 10.93 24.27
N PHE A 241 14.18 11.58 23.70
CA PHE A 241 14.25 12.13 22.34
C PHE A 241 15.32 13.22 22.22
N GLU A 242 15.47 14.06 23.25
CA GLU A 242 16.55 15.04 23.32
C GLU A 242 17.92 14.37 23.42
N LYS A 243 18.10 13.35 24.25
CA LYS A 243 19.39 12.67 24.37
C LYS A 243 19.76 11.90 23.11
N GLY A 244 18.80 11.20 22.51
CA GLY A 244 19.03 10.26 21.41
C GLY A 244 19.88 9.06 21.82
N VAL A 245 20.14 8.17 20.86
CA VAL A 245 20.87 6.91 21.06
C VAL A 245 22.10 6.82 20.16
N GLU A 246 23.09 6.02 20.53
CA GLU A 246 24.32 5.85 19.73
C GLU A 246 24.13 4.91 18.54
N THR A 247 23.25 3.93 18.69
CA THR A 247 22.96 2.93 17.67
C THR A 247 21.47 2.87 17.37
N ALA A 248 21.13 2.83 16.09
CA ALA A 248 19.74 2.66 15.66
C ALA A 248 19.17 1.34 16.22
N PRO A 249 18.03 1.37 16.95
CA PRO A 249 17.39 0.17 17.49
C PRO A 249 16.96 -0.79 16.39
N LEU A 250 16.90 -2.08 16.71
CA LEU A 250 16.26 -3.09 15.87
C LEU A 250 14.75 -2.84 15.86
N LEU A 251 14.12 -2.93 14.69
CA LEU A 251 12.69 -2.63 14.53
C LEU A 251 11.80 -3.79 14.99
N TYR A 252 12.11 -5.04 14.61
CA TYR A 252 11.24 -6.19 14.87
C TYR A 252 11.82 -7.24 15.82
N SER A 253 13.15 -7.28 15.95
CA SER A 253 13.88 -8.40 16.55
C SER A 253 14.55 -8.07 17.89
N SER A 254 14.30 -6.88 18.43
CA SER A 254 14.79 -6.50 19.75
C SER A 254 14.08 -7.33 20.84
N ARG A 255 14.88 -8.02 21.67
CA ARG A 255 14.35 -8.81 22.80
C ARG A 255 13.56 -7.97 23.81
N ASN A 256 13.85 -6.67 23.89
CA ASN A 256 13.22 -5.77 24.85
C ASN A 256 11.84 -5.28 24.37
N THR A 257 11.60 -5.21 23.07
CA THR A 257 10.37 -4.60 22.52
C THR A 257 9.47 -5.60 21.80
N VAL A 258 9.99 -6.74 21.31
CA VAL A 258 9.23 -7.65 20.45
C VAL A 258 7.96 -8.22 21.07
N GLY A 259 7.94 -8.42 22.40
CA GLY A 259 6.74 -8.84 23.13
C GLY A 259 5.64 -7.78 23.08
N LEU A 260 5.96 -6.57 23.54
CA LEU A 260 5.05 -5.41 23.49
C LEU A 260 4.59 -5.12 22.06
N GLN A 261 5.49 -5.18 21.08
CA GLN A 261 5.15 -4.95 19.67
C GLN A 261 4.14 -5.97 19.18
N ALA A 262 4.30 -7.26 19.51
CA ALA A 262 3.33 -8.29 19.15
C ALA A 262 1.94 -8.04 19.79
N GLU A 263 1.90 -7.61 21.05
CA GLU A 263 0.64 -7.26 21.73
C GLU A 263 -0.04 -6.05 21.06
N LEU A 264 0.70 -4.98 20.81
CA LEU A 264 0.20 -3.79 20.12
C LEU A 264 -0.35 -4.13 18.73
N LEU A 265 0.33 -5.00 18.00
CA LEU A 265 -0.08 -5.44 16.66
C LEU A 265 -1.38 -6.25 16.68
N GLU A 266 -1.51 -7.21 17.61
CA GLU A 266 -2.75 -7.99 17.74
C GLU A 266 -3.92 -7.12 18.17
N HIS A 267 -3.71 -6.18 19.10
CA HIS A 267 -4.74 -5.23 19.51
C HIS A 267 -5.17 -4.31 18.36
N LEU A 268 -4.22 -3.73 17.63
CA LEU A 268 -4.53 -2.84 16.51
C LEU A 268 -5.20 -3.61 15.36
N ALA A 269 -4.77 -4.84 15.07
CA ALA A 269 -5.44 -5.71 14.11
C ALA A 269 -6.86 -6.13 14.58
N SER A 270 -7.08 -6.27 15.89
CA SER A 270 -8.41 -6.52 16.45
C SER A 270 -9.33 -5.31 16.27
N GLU A 271 -8.85 -4.08 16.46
CA GLU A 271 -9.63 -2.87 16.17
C GLU A 271 -10.03 -2.83 14.69
N VAL A 272 -9.10 -3.09 13.78
CA VAL A 272 -9.38 -3.19 12.34
C VAL A 272 -10.44 -4.24 12.05
N LYS A 273 -10.35 -5.44 12.66
CA LYS A 273 -11.35 -6.50 12.50
C LYS A 273 -12.74 -6.09 13.00
N THR A 274 -12.82 -5.36 14.11
CA THR A 274 -14.10 -4.84 14.60
C THR A 274 -14.71 -3.87 13.60
N VAL A 275 -13.89 -3.00 12.99
CA VAL A 275 -14.34 -2.10 11.91
C VAL A 275 -14.85 -2.90 10.72
N THR A 276 -14.08 -3.87 10.21
CA THR A 276 -14.50 -4.68 9.05
C THR A 276 -15.78 -5.45 9.31
N ARG A 277 -15.93 -6.03 10.51
CA ARG A 277 -17.15 -6.76 10.88
C ARG A 277 -18.39 -5.86 10.89
N ASN A 278 -18.27 -4.64 11.41
CA ASN A 278 -19.39 -3.70 11.42
C ASN A 278 -19.72 -3.18 10.00
N LEU A 279 -18.72 -3.03 9.13
CA LEU A 279 -18.96 -2.70 7.71
C LEU A 279 -19.74 -3.82 7.00
N GLU A 280 -19.33 -5.09 7.14
CA GLU A 280 -20.04 -6.23 6.55
C GLU A 280 -21.49 -6.34 7.05
N LEU A 281 -21.74 -6.06 8.33
CA LEU A 281 -23.09 -6.10 8.91
C LEU A 281 -24.00 -5.01 8.34
N ARG A 282 -23.43 -3.85 7.99
CA ARG A 282 -24.20 -2.68 7.56
C ARG A 282 -24.30 -2.57 6.04
N VAL A 283 -23.40 -3.19 5.27
CA VAL A 283 -23.36 -3.06 3.80
C VAL A 283 -23.68 -4.40 3.12
N PRO A 284 -24.91 -4.56 2.58
CA PRO A 284 -25.28 -5.78 1.86
C PRO A 284 -24.34 -6.08 0.69
N GLY A 285 -23.94 -7.35 0.55
CA GLY A 285 -23.05 -7.81 -0.53
C GLY A 285 -21.56 -7.48 -0.34
N LEU A 286 -21.18 -6.80 0.75
CA LEU A 286 -19.78 -6.61 1.12
C LEU A 286 -19.23 -7.88 1.78
N ASP A 287 -18.21 -8.47 1.16
CA ASP A 287 -17.49 -9.63 1.67
C ASP A 287 -16.06 -9.23 2.08
N LEU A 288 -15.82 -9.18 3.39
CA LEU A 288 -14.52 -8.98 4.02
C LEU A 288 -14.07 -10.24 4.79
N THR A 289 -14.58 -11.42 4.43
CA THR A 289 -14.14 -12.70 5.02
C THR A 289 -12.66 -12.98 4.75
N GLY A 290 -12.06 -12.30 3.76
CA GLY A 290 -10.63 -12.30 3.50
C GLY A 290 -9.79 -11.56 4.55
N GLN A 291 -10.40 -10.78 5.45
CA GLN A 291 -9.68 -10.01 6.47
C GLN A 291 -9.14 -10.92 7.58
N ARG A 292 -7.81 -10.96 7.71
CA ARG A 292 -7.10 -11.82 8.67
C ARG A 292 -6.57 -11.06 9.87
N GLY A 293 -6.17 -11.80 10.91
CA GLY A 293 -5.40 -11.24 12.02
C GLY A 293 -3.95 -10.99 11.64
N MET A 294 -3.19 -10.26 12.46
CA MET A 294 -1.78 -10.00 12.20
C MET A 294 -0.99 -11.32 12.16
N PHE A 295 -1.10 -12.17 13.17
CA PHE A 295 -0.37 -13.43 13.21
C PHE A 295 -0.67 -14.33 12.00
N GLU A 296 -1.94 -14.48 11.65
CA GLU A 296 -2.36 -15.29 10.51
C GLU A 296 -1.81 -14.77 9.17
N THR A 297 -1.89 -13.45 8.97
CA THR A 297 -1.32 -12.74 7.81
C THR A 297 0.19 -12.99 7.72
N MET A 298 0.89 -12.80 8.83
CA MET A 298 2.34 -12.97 8.90
C MET A 298 2.78 -14.42 8.68
N LYS A 299 2.00 -15.40 9.17
CA LYS A 299 2.25 -16.82 8.88
C LYS A 299 2.12 -17.12 7.39
N ARG A 300 1.07 -16.64 6.71
CA ARG A 300 0.90 -16.83 5.26
C ARG A 300 2.10 -16.28 4.48
N TYR A 301 2.65 -15.14 4.91
CA TYR A 301 3.80 -14.54 4.25
C TYR A 301 5.10 -15.31 4.50
N TYR A 302 5.38 -15.68 5.76
CA TYR A 302 6.74 -15.99 6.19
C TYR A 302 6.92 -17.37 6.83
N ALA A 303 5.86 -18.13 7.14
CA ALA A 303 6.01 -19.40 7.88
C ALA A 303 6.96 -20.39 7.20
N HIS A 304 6.96 -20.45 5.87
CA HIS A 304 7.84 -21.33 5.08
C HIS A 304 9.34 -20.99 5.20
N ALA A 305 9.68 -19.75 5.62
CA ALA A 305 11.05 -19.25 5.69
C ALA A 305 11.46 -18.81 7.11
N CYS A 306 10.57 -18.96 8.09
CA CYS A 306 10.79 -18.51 9.45
C CYS A 306 11.13 -19.71 10.37
N PRO A 307 12.26 -19.68 11.11
CA PRO A 307 12.64 -20.75 12.03
C PRO A 307 11.60 -21.07 13.11
N ASP A 308 10.87 -20.05 13.60
CA ASP A 308 9.85 -20.21 14.62
C ASP A 308 8.62 -19.34 14.30
N SER A 309 7.54 -20.00 13.90
CA SER A 309 6.24 -19.37 13.58
C SER A 309 5.14 -19.78 14.57
N SER A 310 5.51 -20.13 15.80
CA SER A 310 4.58 -20.55 16.87
C SER A 310 3.71 -19.43 17.42
N SER A 311 4.17 -18.18 17.37
CA SER A 311 3.45 -16.97 17.79
C SER A 311 3.94 -15.75 17.01
N LEU A 312 3.21 -14.64 17.08
CA LEU A 312 3.57 -13.41 16.37
C LEU A 312 4.93 -12.86 16.82
N SER A 313 5.20 -12.83 18.13
CA SER A 313 6.48 -12.36 18.67
C SER A 313 7.66 -13.21 18.20
N ARG A 314 7.49 -14.54 18.16
CA ARG A 314 8.51 -15.47 17.66
C ARG A 314 8.73 -15.33 16.16
N LEU A 315 7.65 -15.14 15.40
CA LEU A 315 7.72 -14.89 13.96
C LEU A 315 8.48 -13.58 13.68
N LEU A 316 8.16 -12.49 14.38
CA LEU A 316 8.88 -11.21 14.22
C LEU A 316 10.35 -11.32 14.60
N ALA A 317 10.65 -11.97 15.73
CA ALA A 317 12.01 -12.10 16.25
C ALA A 317 12.92 -12.98 15.37
N THR A 318 12.37 -14.05 14.80
CA THR A 318 13.16 -15.08 14.11
C THR A 318 13.10 -14.99 12.58
N ASN A 319 12.22 -14.16 12.02
CA ASN A 319 12.14 -13.98 10.56
C ASN A 319 13.47 -13.39 10.02
N PRO A 320 14.21 -14.14 9.17
CA PRO A 320 15.50 -13.70 8.66
C PRO A 320 15.45 -12.39 7.86
N SER A 321 14.31 -12.07 7.24
CA SER A 321 14.11 -10.82 6.52
C SER A 321 13.96 -9.61 7.45
N TYR A 322 13.59 -9.83 8.71
CA TYR A 322 13.32 -8.78 9.70
C TYR A 322 14.43 -8.62 10.72
N THR A 323 15.16 -9.69 11.04
CA THR A 323 16.28 -9.67 12.00
C THR A 323 17.26 -8.51 11.80
N PRO A 324 17.70 -8.14 10.58
CA PRO A 324 18.68 -7.06 10.40
C PRO A 324 18.06 -5.65 10.36
N LEU A 325 16.74 -5.51 10.33
CA LEU A 325 16.08 -4.23 10.09
C LEU A 325 16.11 -3.35 11.34
N LYS A 326 16.54 -2.10 11.13
CA LYS A 326 16.61 -1.07 12.16
C LYS A 326 15.57 0.00 11.89
N VAL A 327 15.12 0.67 12.94
CA VAL A 327 14.22 1.82 12.80
C VAL A 327 14.96 2.93 12.05
N PRO A 328 14.31 3.68 11.13
CA PRO A 328 14.93 4.84 10.51
C PRO A 328 15.30 5.90 11.55
N MET A 329 16.57 6.30 11.54
CA MET A 329 17.10 7.31 12.45
C MET A 329 17.89 8.35 11.66
N VAL A 330 17.86 9.59 12.13
CA VAL A 330 18.67 10.69 11.62
C VAL A 330 19.70 11.13 12.65
N ASP A 331 20.80 11.67 12.15
CA ASP A 331 21.83 12.27 12.98
C ASP A 331 21.35 13.63 13.49
N LYS A 332 21.32 13.79 14.82
CA LYS A 332 20.81 14.98 15.47
C LYS A 332 21.59 16.25 15.09
N GLU A 333 22.91 16.13 14.92
CA GLU A 333 23.77 17.27 14.59
C GLU A 333 23.63 17.68 13.12
N LYS A 334 23.35 16.73 12.21
CA LYS A 334 23.04 17.04 10.81
C LYS A 334 21.72 17.80 10.65
N LYS A 335 20.72 17.55 11.52
CA LYS A 335 19.47 18.33 11.52
C LYS A 335 19.66 19.79 11.96
N LYS A 336 20.74 20.10 12.69
CA LYS A 336 21.05 21.47 13.18
C LYS A 336 22.07 22.23 12.34
N GLY A 337 22.50 21.70 11.19
CA GLY A 337 23.39 22.41 10.26
C GLY A 337 24.84 22.61 10.75
N GLY A 338 25.29 21.89 11.78
CA GLY A 338 26.64 22.00 12.30
C GLY A 338 27.26 20.62 12.56
N MET A 339 28.26 20.23 11.76
CA MET A 339 29.16 19.16 12.17
C MET A 339 30.14 19.74 13.18
N LYS A 340 29.87 19.57 14.47
CA LYS A 340 30.89 19.79 15.50
C LYS A 340 31.67 18.49 15.67
N GLU A 341 32.92 18.48 15.20
CA GLU A 341 33.86 17.39 15.46
C GLU A 341 34.09 17.26 16.97
N GLY A 342 33.81 16.09 17.55
CA GLY A 342 34.19 15.76 18.93
C GLY A 342 33.10 15.22 19.85
N HIS A 343 31.81 15.28 19.49
CA HIS A 343 30.75 14.63 20.26
C HIS A 343 30.23 13.38 19.51
N GLY A 344 30.17 12.24 20.21
CA GLY A 344 29.71 10.97 19.65
C GLY A 344 28.35 11.12 18.98
N ARG A 345 28.20 10.49 17.80
CA ARG A 345 27.02 10.58 16.95
C ARG A 345 25.75 10.18 17.72
N ARG A 346 24.83 11.12 17.95
CA ARG A 346 23.51 10.86 18.57
C ARG A 346 22.44 10.77 17.48
N LEU A 347 21.71 9.66 17.50
CA LEU A 347 20.63 9.35 16.57
C LEU A 347 19.28 9.58 17.24
N VAL A 348 18.37 10.21 16.49
CA VAL A 348 16.97 10.39 16.89
C VAL A 348 16.05 9.79 15.81
N PRO A 349 14.82 9.40 16.15
CA PRO A 349 13.89 8.83 15.18
C PRO A 349 13.66 9.77 14.00
N ASP A 350 13.63 9.19 12.80
CA ASP A 350 13.32 9.93 11.58
C ASP A 350 11.81 10.03 11.38
N PHE A 351 11.19 11.07 11.95
CA PHE A 351 9.77 11.36 11.79
C PHE A 351 9.38 11.82 10.37
N GLU A 352 10.35 12.07 9.47
CA GLU A 352 10.10 12.32 8.05
C GLU A 352 10.03 11.03 7.23
N SER A 353 10.44 9.90 7.82
CA SER A 353 10.43 8.62 7.13
C SER A 353 9.01 8.17 6.78
N ARG A 354 8.91 7.30 5.77
CA ARG A 354 7.63 6.78 5.26
C ARG A 354 6.83 5.97 6.31
N TYR A 355 7.50 5.51 7.37
CA TYR A 355 6.83 4.89 8.53
C TYR A 355 5.83 5.84 9.21
N PHE A 356 6.01 7.15 9.01
CA PHE A 356 5.11 8.20 9.50
C PHE A 356 4.39 8.88 8.35
N THR A 357 5.14 9.39 7.37
CA THR A 357 4.59 10.22 6.27
C THR A 357 3.74 9.44 5.27
N GLU A 358 3.80 8.11 5.28
CA GLU A 358 2.98 7.24 4.43
C GLU A 358 2.03 6.38 5.27
N ASP A 359 2.55 5.56 6.19
CA ASP A 359 1.76 4.56 6.93
C ASP A 359 0.72 5.15 7.90
N VAL A 360 0.87 6.41 8.34
CA VAL A 360 -0.14 7.09 9.17
C VAL A 360 -1.26 7.69 8.32
N PRO A 361 -1.01 8.68 7.43
CA PRO A 361 -2.08 9.31 6.65
C PRO A 361 -2.71 8.38 5.59
N LEU A 362 -1.95 7.46 5.01
CA LEU A 362 -2.44 6.53 3.98
C LEU A 362 -2.79 5.14 4.54
N GLY A 363 -2.75 4.99 5.86
CA GLY A 363 -2.94 3.74 6.57
C GLY A 363 -3.88 3.87 7.75
N LEU A 364 -3.35 4.21 8.93
CA LEU A 364 -4.17 4.32 10.14
C LEU A 364 -5.32 5.33 10.01
N CYS A 365 -5.09 6.47 9.36
CA CYS A 365 -6.17 7.43 9.10
C CYS A 365 -7.25 6.88 8.16
N VAL A 366 -6.90 5.93 7.27
CA VAL A 366 -7.87 5.24 6.41
C VAL A 366 -8.77 4.34 7.25
N VAL A 367 -8.18 3.50 8.09
CA VAL A 367 -8.92 2.65 9.05
C VAL A 367 -9.82 3.52 9.92
N LYS A 368 -9.30 4.65 10.42
CA LYS A 368 -10.07 5.60 11.23
C LYS A 368 -11.28 6.16 10.47
N GLY A 369 -11.10 6.54 9.21
CA GLY A 369 -12.19 7.05 8.38
C GLY A 369 -13.34 6.05 8.23
N PHE A 370 -13.01 4.76 8.06
CA PHE A 370 -14.02 3.71 8.06
C PHE A 370 -14.64 3.45 9.45
N ALA A 371 -13.84 3.50 10.52
CA ALA A 371 -14.34 3.35 11.89
C ALA A 371 -15.40 4.41 12.23
N LEU A 372 -15.22 5.64 11.73
CA LEU A 372 -16.17 6.74 11.89
C LEU A 372 -17.51 6.49 11.16
N PHE A 373 -17.51 5.83 10.00
CA PHE A 373 -18.75 5.47 9.31
C PHE A 373 -19.60 4.45 10.09
N VAL A 374 -18.94 3.62 10.90
CA VAL A 374 -19.58 2.52 11.63
C VAL A 374 -19.62 2.72 13.15
N ASP A 375 -19.28 3.91 13.63
CA ASP A 375 -19.30 4.27 15.05
C ASP A 375 -18.47 3.33 15.94
N VAL A 376 -17.36 2.80 15.42
CA VAL A 376 -16.46 1.90 16.16
C VAL A 376 -15.34 2.69 16.84
N HIS A 377 -15.18 2.51 18.14
CA HIS A 377 -14.07 3.10 18.89
C HIS A 377 -12.76 2.36 18.62
N THR A 378 -11.70 3.12 18.31
CA THR A 378 -10.35 2.62 18.01
C THR A 378 -9.29 3.22 18.96
N PRO A 379 -9.31 2.93 20.27
CA PRO A 379 -8.51 3.66 21.26
C PRO A 379 -6.99 3.51 21.09
N LEU A 380 -6.50 2.35 20.65
CA LEU A 380 -5.07 2.15 20.40
C LEU A 380 -4.64 2.85 19.11
N LEU A 381 -5.41 2.71 18.03
CA LEU A 381 -5.20 3.46 16.80
C LEU A 381 -5.13 4.97 17.08
N ASP A 382 -6.11 5.50 17.82
CA ASP A 382 -6.21 6.93 18.12
C ASP A 382 -5.00 7.41 18.95
N ARG A 383 -4.47 6.55 19.84
CA ARG A 383 -3.26 6.84 20.60
C ARG A 383 -2.03 6.91 19.70
N ILE A 384 -1.86 5.94 18.79
CA ILE A 384 -0.70 5.87 17.90
C ILE A 384 -0.72 7.01 16.89
N VAL A 385 -1.88 7.31 16.29
CA VAL A 385 -2.03 8.43 15.34
C VAL A 385 -1.69 9.75 16.02
N ARG A 386 -2.23 10.03 17.22
CA ARG A 386 -1.91 11.26 17.96
C ARG A 386 -0.44 11.37 18.33
N TRP A 387 0.15 10.28 18.82
CA TRP A 387 1.58 10.27 19.13
C TRP A 387 2.45 10.57 17.91
N ALA A 388 2.09 10.00 16.75
CA ALA A 388 2.82 10.20 15.50
C ALA A 388 2.62 11.61 14.93
N GLN A 389 1.38 12.09 14.86
CA GLN A 389 1.04 13.36 14.24
C GLN A 389 1.70 14.54 14.96
N GLU A 390 1.85 14.49 16.29
CA GLU A 390 2.57 15.52 17.08
C GLU A 390 4.04 15.63 16.69
N ARG A 391 4.67 14.51 16.30
CA ARG A 391 6.12 14.39 16.06
C ARG A 391 6.50 14.50 14.59
N MET A 392 5.54 14.32 13.69
CA MET A 392 5.71 14.54 12.26
C MET A 392 6.02 16.03 11.98
N PRO A 393 6.80 16.33 10.92
CA PRO A 393 7.04 17.70 10.49
C PRO A 393 5.73 18.47 10.26
N GLY A 394 5.66 19.70 10.79
CA GLY A 394 4.46 20.52 10.72
C GLY A 394 3.35 20.13 11.69
N SER A 395 3.53 19.04 12.45
CA SER A 395 2.59 18.53 13.46
C SER A 395 1.14 18.47 12.95
N PRO A 396 0.87 17.72 11.86
CA PRO A 396 -0.47 17.68 11.25
C PRO A 396 -1.54 17.28 12.26
N ASN A 397 -2.73 17.87 12.13
CA ASN A 397 -3.88 17.55 12.95
C ASN A 397 -4.83 16.59 12.22
N PHE A 398 -4.48 15.31 12.24
CA PHE A 398 -5.33 14.25 11.66
C PHE A 398 -6.53 13.94 12.55
N ILE A 399 -6.33 13.69 13.85
CA ILE A 399 -7.42 13.50 14.80
C ILE A 399 -7.19 14.30 16.07
N ASP A 400 -8.28 14.71 16.71
CA ASP A 400 -8.27 15.39 18.00
C ASP A 400 -8.20 14.41 19.18
N VAL A 401 -8.17 14.94 20.41
CA VAL A 401 -8.12 14.15 21.65
C VAL A 401 -9.32 13.25 21.88
N SER A 402 -10.46 13.55 21.24
CA SER A 402 -11.68 12.74 21.26
C SER A 402 -11.71 11.68 20.15
N GLY A 403 -10.71 11.66 19.28
CA GLY A 403 -10.63 10.78 18.12
C GLY A 403 -11.49 11.25 16.95
N LYS A 404 -11.92 12.52 16.90
CA LYS A 404 -12.64 13.08 15.75
C LYS A 404 -11.67 13.62 14.70
N PRO A 405 -12.06 13.66 13.41
CA PRO A 405 -11.24 14.27 12.36
C PRO A 405 -10.82 15.71 12.68
N GLY A 406 -9.52 15.98 12.58
CA GLY A 406 -8.97 17.33 12.59
C GLY A 406 -8.89 17.94 11.18
N PRO A 407 -8.42 19.19 11.05
CA PRO A 407 -8.34 19.91 9.78
C PRO A 407 -7.53 19.21 8.68
N ASP A 408 -6.47 18.48 9.05
CA ASP A 408 -5.60 17.80 8.07
C ASP A 408 -6.11 16.41 7.68
N PHE A 409 -7.15 15.90 8.36
CA PHE A 409 -7.73 14.60 8.05
C PHE A 409 -8.27 14.54 6.62
N LEU A 410 -8.95 15.60 6.17
CA LEU A 410 -9.62 15.61 4.86
C LEU A 410 -8.67 15.92 3.70
N THR A 411 -7.57 16.61 3.95
CA THR A 411 -6.70 17.18 2.91
C THR A 411 -5.37 16.45 2.76
N HIS A 412 -4.90 15.76 3.80
CA HIS A 412 -3.58 15.13 3.84
C HIS A 412 -3.61 13.61 4.09
N THR A 413 -4.79 13.01 4.12
CA THR A 413 -4.96 11.55 4.28
C THR A 413 -5.59 10.93 3.04
N ALA A 414 -5.63 9.60 3.01
CA ALA A 414 -6.43 8.87 2.03
C ALA A 414 -7.68 8.23 2.67
N SER A 415 -8.21 8.83 3.74
CA SER A 415 -9.48 8.40 4.33
C SER A 415 -10.62 8.46 3.30
N PRO A 416 -11.68 7.64 3.39
CA PRO A 416 -12.81 7.75 2.46
C PRO A 416 -13.40 9.17 2.44
N GLN A 417 -13.34 9.90 3.55
CA GLN A 417 -13.77 11.30 3.64
C GLN A 417 -12.95 12.26 2.77
N SER A 418 -11.66 11.99 2.52
CA SER A 418 -10.85 12.82 1.61
C SER A 418 -11.29 12.70 0.15
N PHE A 419 -12.08 11.68 -0.19
CA PHE A 419 -12.72 11.49 -1.50
C PHE A 419 -14.13 12.10 -1.55
N GLY A 420 -14.50 12.96 -0.59
CA GLY A 420 -15.82 13.58 -0.51
C GLY A 420 -16.93 12.65 -0.01
N LEU A 421 -16.59 11.45 0.49
CA LEU A 421 -17.56 10.48 1.00
C LEU A 421 -17.85 10.77 2.48
N SER A 422 -19.02 11.34 2.77
CA SER A 422 -19.40 11.76 4.12
C SER A 422 -20.21 10.73 4.90
N SER A 423 -20.67 9.64 4.28
CA SER A 423 -21.45 8.58 4.93
C SER A 423 -21.11 7.19 4.41
N LEU A 424 -21.53 6.16 5.16
CA LEU A 424 -21.37 4.76 4.76
C LEU A 424 -22.10 4.45 3.46
N GLU A 425 -23.28 5.05 3.29
CA GLU A 425 -24.16 4.87 2.12
C GLU A 425 -23.52 5.48 0.88
N ALA A 426 -22.96 6.68 1.00
CA ALA A 426 -22.22 7.33 -0.09
C ALA A 426 -21.02 6.48 -0.53
N TRP A 427 -20.28 5.93 0.43
CA TRP A 427 -19.18 5.01 0.14
C TRP A 427 -19.65 3.70 -0.51
N ALA A 428 -20.70 3.06 0.03
CA ALA A 428 -21.21 1.80 -0.50
C ALA A 428 -21.74 1.96 -1.93
N ALA A 429 -22.47 3.05 -2.20
CA ALA A 429 -22.94 3.39 -3.54
C ALA A 429 -21.77 3.59 -4.51
N ARG A 430 -20.70 4.27 -4.07
CA ARG A 430 -19.49 4.48 -4.87
C ARG A 430 -18.82 3.16 -5.24
N VAL A 431 -18.59 2.28 -4.27
CA VAL A 431 -17.96 0.97 -4.51
C VAL A 431 -18.83 0.08 -5.39
N HIS A 432 -20.15 0.12 -5.22
CA HIS A 432 -21.09 -0.60 -6.07
C HIS A 432 -21.00 -0.16 -7.53
N LEU A 433 -21.01 1.15 -7.81
CA LEU A 433 -20.87 1.69 -9.16
C LEU A 433 -19.57 1.25 -9.83
N GLN A 434 -18.49 1.15 -9.04
CA GLN A 434 -17.21 0.65 -9.53
C GLN A 434 -17.21 -0.88 -9.80
N GLY A 435 -18.28 -1.60 -9.47
CA GLY A 435 -18.36 -3.05 -9.56
C GLY A 435 -17.54 -3.76 -8.48
N GLY A 436 -17.26 -3.10 -7.36
CA GLY A 436 -16.47 -3.63 -6.25
C GLY A 436 -17.23 -4.53 -5.28
N LEU A 437 -18.56 -4.65 -5.42
CA LEU A 437 -19.39 -5.58 -4.64
C LEU A 437 -19.72 -6.83 -5.47
N CYS A 438 -19.69 -7.99 -4.84
CA CYS A 438 -20.04 -9.26 -5.47
C CYS A 438 -21.56 -9.40 -5.48
N LEU A 439 -22.21 -8.88 -6.50
CA LEU A 439 -23.66 -8.89 -6.60
C LEU A 439 -24.12 -10.23 -7.20
N GLY A 440 -24.97 -10.95 -6.45
CA GLY A 440 -26.08 -11.65 -7.09
C GLY A 440 -27.08 -10.64 -7.67
N GLU A 441 -28.32 -11.03 -7.97
CA GLU A 441 -29.37 -10.15 -8.53
C GLU A 441 -29.88 -9.06 -7.55
N ILE A 442 -29.01 -8.23 -6.97
CA ILE A 442 -29.39 -7.15 -6.04
C ILE A 442 -29.20 -5.81 -6.74
N SER A 443 -30.28 -5.03 -6.86
CA SER A 443 -30.24 -3.74 -7.51
C SER A 443 -29.65 -2.65 -6.60
N LEU A 444 -29.17 -1.56 -7.20
CA LEU A 444 -28.64 -0.40 -6.48
C LEU A 444 -29.68 0.21 -5.51
N THR A 445 -30.97 0.11 -5.87
CA THR A 445 -32.10 0.51 -5.03
C THR A 445 -32.23 -0.36 -3.79
N ASP A 446 -32.12 -1.69 -3.93
CA ASP A 446 -32.21 -2.63 -2.79
C ASP A 446 -31.04 -2.44 -1.80
N CYS A 447 -29.84 -2.15 -2.32
CA CYS A 447 -28.67 -1.84 -1.49
C CYS A 447 -28.90 -0.56 -0.66
N LEU A 448 -29.44 0.50 -1.26
CA LEU A 448 -29.68 1.78 -0.59
C LEU A 448 -30.87 1.72 0.37
N GLU A 449 -31.93 0.99 0.04
CA GLU A 449 -33.09 0.77 0.91
C GLU A 449 -32.73 -0.10 2.14
N GLY A 450 -31.91 -1.13 1.96
CA GLY A 450 -31.40 -1.96 3.06
C GLY A 450 -30.51 -1.18 4.03
N LEU A 451 -29.78 -0.17 3.56
CA LEU A 451 -28.98 0.74 4.39
C LEU A 451 -29.84 1.74 5.17
N ALA A 452 -30.94 2.22 4.60
CA ALA A 452 -31.86 3.17 5.25
C ALA A 452 -32.74 2.52 6.34
N GLY A 453 -32.93 1.19 6.30
CA GLY A 453 -33.86 0.45 7.16
C GLY A 453 -33.46 0.27 8.64
N ASN A 454 -32.31 0.79 9.09
CA ASN A 454 -31.80 0.59 10.46
C ASN A 454 -31.69 1.87 11.31
N VAL A 455 -32.43 2.93 10.98
CA VAL A 455 -32.58 4.08 11.88
C VAL A 455 -33.62 3.73 12.95
N PRO A 456 -33.28 3.63 14.25
CA PRO A 456 -34.28 3.56 15.29
C PRO A 456 -35.04 4.89 15.27
N THR A 457 -36.35 4.84 15.04
CA THR A 457 -37.22 5.99 15.25
C THR A 457 -37.09 6.45 16.70
N PRO A 458 -36.79 7.74 16.96
CA PRO A 458 -36.76 8.23 18.33
C PRO A 458 -38.18 8.14 18.91
N ALA A 459 -38.29 7.47 20.05
CA ALA A 459 -39.48 7.50 20.90
C ALA A 459 -39.49 8.77 21.77
#